data_AF-A0AA37GJT1-F1
#
_entry.id   AF-A0AA37GJT1-F1
#
_cell.length_a   1.000
_cell.length_b   1.000
_cell.length_c   1.000
_cell.angle_alpha   90.00
_cell.angle_beta   90.00
_cell.angle_gamma   90.00
#
_symmetry.space_group_name_H-M   'P 1'
#
loop_
_entity.id
_entity.type
_entity.pdbx_description
1 polymer ?
#
loop_
_entity_poly.entity_id
_entity_poly.type
_entity_poly.pdbx_seq_one_letter_code
_entity_poly.pdbx_strand_id
1 'polypeptide(L)'
;MATVLAPRRCPAIKTPVGNGANFMAIFTSTGFRNLTTDEYSAAVETLKPDIAIGPADLFHTSTMPVPKKLVRMAERTEEWTDAFLTPKRREALKEAGVSVFAPVLAVPYPIQWEHLRHLADEVIDSISGLAIYDVDLLPDIEDNYEPLISLPRLSLHIPATPQAILRQIALGVDVCTIPFVNAISDAGVALSFTFPPPSQNTALLPLGEDMWSSENEASLKPFVEGCKCYACTTHHRAFLHHLLNAKEMLGWTLLQIHNHQVMTNFFAGIRATLAEGGAKFEEQAKRFAAVYEAELPQGTGTRPRARGYHFKPDPNPSRINPPAWENFATDGEGVASEVVGTAEAAEGTETPLVPDVGSLKLEEKGFAEVAHDKKKHEL
;
A
#
# COMPACT_ATOMS: atom_id res chain seq x y z
N MET A 1 6.00 14.34 -12.77
CA MET A 1 5.68 13.07 -12.07
C MET A 1 4.54 12.46 -12.84
N ALA A 2 4.68 11.24 -13.35
CA ALA A 2 3.64 10.62 -14.17
C ALA A 2 2.41 10.29 -13.32
N THR A 3 1.23 10.56 -13.85
CA THR A 3 -0.07 10.28 -13.26
C THR A 3 -0.63 9.00 -13.85
N VAL A 4 -1.05 8.08 -12.99
CA VAL A 4 -1.65 6.81 -13.39
C VAL A 4 -3.11 6.81 -12.95
N LEU A 5 -4.02 6.68 -13.91
CA LEU A 5 -5.44 6.48 -13.63
C LEU A 5 -5.79 5.02 -13.86
N ALA A 6 -6.36 4.41 -12.84
CA ALA A 6 -6.88 3.05 -12.91
C ALA A 6 -8.35 3.05 -12.46
N PRO A 7 -9.17 2.11 -12.97
CA PRO A 7 -10.56 1.97 -12.57
C PRO A 7 -10.76 1.65 -11.07
N ARG A 8 -9.75 1.06 -10.41
CA ARG A 8 -9.75 0.70 -8.99
C ARG A 8 -8.49 1.22 -8.29
N ARG A 9 -8.55 1.36 -6.97
CA ARG A 9 -7.38 1.66 -6.13
C ARG A 9 -6.40 0.48 -6.13
N CYS A 10 -5.13 0.76 -5.87
CA CYS A 10 -4.09 -0.24 -5.58
C CYS A 10 -3.57 -0.01 -4.15
N PRO A 11 -3.81 -0.91 -3.18
CA PRO A 11 -4.62 -2.13 -3.28
C PRO A 11 -6.10 -1.87 -3.52
N ALA A 12 -6.76 -2.83 -4.16
CA ALA A 12 -8.21 -2.79 -4.38
C ALA A 12 -8.95 -2.94 -3.05
N ILE A 13 -9.99 -2.13 -2.86
CA ILE A 13 -10.90 -2.24 -1.71
C ILE A 13 -11.97 -3.29 -2.03
N LYS A 14 -12.19 -4.21 -1.08
CA LYS A 14 -13.25 -5.22 -1.17
C LYS A 14 -14.61 -4.53 -1.24
N THR A 15 -15.40 -4.84 -2.26
CA THR A 15 -16.77 -4.33 -2.41
C THR A 15 -17.78 -5.39 -1.96
N PRO A 16 -18.94 -5.00 -1.41
CA PRO A 16 -19.97 -5.95 -0.98
C PRO A 16 -20.62 -6.67 -2.17
N VAL A 17 -20.68 -5.99 -3.32
CA VAL A 17 -21.20 -6.53 -4.58
C VAL A 17 -20.04 -6.73 -5.55
N GLY A 18 -20.10 -7.82 -6.32
CA GLY A 18 -19.14 -8.09 -7.39
C GLY A 18 -19.41 -7.27 -8.67
N ASN A 19 -18.54 -7.44 -9.67
CA ASN A 19 -18.70 -6.79 -10.96
C ASN A 19 -19.88 -7.38 -11.74
N GLY A 20 -20.66 -6.49 -12.37
CA GLY A 20 -21.71 -6.86 -13.32
C GLY A 20 -21.18 -6.94 -14.75
N ALA A 21 -22.05 -7.25 -15.71
CA ALA A 21 -21.66 -7.31 -17.12
C ALA A 21 -21.19 -5.94 -17.66
N ASN A 22 -21.84 -4.85 -17.24
CA ASN A 22 -21.61 -3.50 -17.80
C ASN A 22 -21.03 -2.52 -16.77
N PHE A 23 -20.66 -3.01 -15.59
CA PHE A 23 -20.14 -2.15 -14.54
C PHE A 23 -19.17 -2.88 -13.63
N MET A 24 -18.27 -2.08 -13.06
CA MET A 24 -17.43 -2.49 -11.97
C MET A 24 -17.88 -1.88 -10.64
N ALA A 25 -17.87 -2.66 -9.58
CA ALA A 25 -18.11 -2.12 -8.24
C ALA A 25 -16.84 -1.42 -7.72
N ILE A 26 -16.94 -0.15 -7.36
CA ILE A 26 -15.84 0.65 -6.81
C ILE A 26 -16.20 1.29 -5.48
N PHE A 27 -15.20 1.74 -4.73
CA PHE A 27 -15.36 2.51 -3.50
C PHE A 27 -14.85 3.93 -3.69
N THR A 28 -15.71 4.90 -3.36
CA THR A 28 -15.44 6.34 -3.46
C THR A 28 -15.50 7.00 -2.10
N SER A 29 -15.21 8.30 -2.02
CA SER A 29 -15.36 9.09 -0.78
C SER A 29 -16.78 9.11 -0.24
N THR A 30 -17.79 8.92 -1.11
CA THR A 30 -19.21 8.88 -0.74
C THR A 30 -19.75 7.45 -0.59
N GLY A 31 -18.89 6.42 -0.65
CA GLY A 31 -19.27 5.03 -0.48
C GLY A 31 -19.15 4.18 -1.75
N PHE A 32 -19.79 3.01 -1.73
CA PHE A 32 -19.79 2.07 -2.85
C PHE A 32 -20.66 2.56 -4.00
N ARG A 33 -20.17 2.44 -5.23
CA ARG A 33 -20.94 2.71 -6.44
C ARG A 33 -20.52 1.79 -7.57
N ASN A 34 -21.37 1.70 -8.58
CA ASN A 34 -21.05 1.08 -9.85
C ASN A 34 -20.40 2.12 -10.78
N LEU A 35 -19.34 1.72 -11.46
CA LEU A 35 -18.65 2.50 -12.48
C LEU A 35 -18.79 1.76 -13.82
N THR A 36 -19.41 2.41 -14.79
CA THR A 36 -19.52 1.88 -16.16
C THR A 36 -18.27 2.18 -16.97
N THR A 37 -18.03 1.41 -18.05
CA THR A 37 -16.90 1.65 -18.97
C THR A 37 -16.97 3.04 -19.61
N ASP A 38 -18.17 3.53 -19.92
CA ASP A 38 -18.37 4.87 -20.50
C ASP A 38 -18.06 5.99 -19.50
N GLU A 39 -18.52 5.86 -18.25
CA GLU A 39 -18.17 6.82 -17.19
C GLU A 39 -16.67 6.86 -16.93
N TYR A 40 -16.01 5.69 -16.90
CA TYR A 40 -14.56 5.61 -16.75
C TYR A 40 -13.84 6.27 -17.93
N SER A 41 -14.28 5.99 -19.15
CA SER A 41 -13.70 6.56 -20.37
C SER A 41 -13.83 8.08 -20.40
N ALA A 42 -15.01 8.61 -20.07
CA ALA A 42 -15.23 10.05 -19.98
C ALA A 42 -14.33 10.70 -18.92
N ALA A 43 -14.07 10.01 -17.80
CA ALA A 43 -13.12 10.47 -16.80
C ALA A 43 -11.68 10.49 -17.33
N VAL A 44 -11.24 9.49 -18.09
CA VAL A 44 -9.91 9.48 -18.74
C VAL A 44 -9.78 10.65 -19.73
N GLU A 45 -10.79 10.86 -20.58
CA GLU A 45 -10.80 11.96 -21.56
C GLU A 45 -10.78 13.34 -20.88
N THR A 46 -11.44 13.48 -19.72
CA THR A 46 -11.50 14.72 -18.95
C THR A 46 -10.21 14.98 -18.17
N LEU A 47 -9.69 13.96 -17.49
CA LEU A 47 -8.54 14.09 -16.58
C LEU A 47 -7.19 14.05 -17.31
N LYS A 48 -7.14 13.41 -18.48
CA LYS A 48 -5.94 13.27 -19.32
C LYS A 48 -4.70 12.80 -18.53
N PRO A 49 -4.77 11.62 -17.88
CA PRO A 49 -3.64 11.07 -17.14
C PRO A 49 -2.49 10.72 -18.11
N ASP A 50 -1.25 10.67 -17.60
CA ASP A 50 -0.11 10.21 -18.40
C ASP A 50 -0.28 8.73 -18.80
N ILE A 51 -0.81 7.91 -17.86
CA ILE A 51 -1.11 6.50 -18.07
C ILE A 51 -2.56 6.22 -17.67
N ALA A 52 -3.32 5.59 -18.56
CA ALA A 52 -4.66 5.06 -18.28
C ALA A 52 -4.64 3.52 -18.35
N ILE A 53 -5.02 2.86 -17.26
CA ILE A 53 -5.16 1.39 -17.24
C ILE A 53 -6.55 1.02 -17.75
N GLY A 54 -6.63 0.05 -18.66
CA GLY A 54 -7.90 -0.44 -19.18
C GLY A 54 -8.81 -1.05 -18.08
N PRO A 55 -10.14 -1.03 -18.28
CA PRO A 55 -11.09 -1.72 -17.40
C PRO A 55 -10.81 -3.22 -17.33
N ALA A 56 -10.86 -3.79 -16.13
CA ALA A 56 -10.54 -5.20 -15.89
C ALA A 56 -11.53 -5.82 -14.90
N ASP A 57 -12.06 -7.00 -15.22
CA ASP A 57 -12.87 -7.76 -14.28
C ASP A 57 -11.95 -8.56 -13.35
N LEU A 58 -11.80 -8.05 -12.12
CA LEU A 58 -10.94 -8.64 -11.10
C LEU A 58 -11.74 -9.20 -9.93
N PHE A 59 -11.33 -10.35 -9.42
CA PHE A 59 -11.87 -10.89 -8.19
C PHE A 59 -11.20 -10.17 -7.00
N HIS A 60 -12.00 -9.87 -5.99
CA HIS A 60 -11.62 -9.04 -4.85
C HIS A 60 -11.79 -9.82 -3.52
N THR A 61 -11.96 -11.13 -3.63
CA THR A 61 -11.99 -12.08 -2.52
C THR A 61 -10.60 -12.69 -2.37
N SER A 62 -10.19 -13.00 -1.13
CA SER A 62 -8.94 -13.73 -0.86
C SER A 62 -8.94 -15.14 -1.48
N THR A 63 -10.12 -15.68 -1.77
CA THR A 63 -10.30 -16.97 -2.43
C THR A 63 -10.42 -16.80 -3.93
N MET A 64 -9.63 -17.56 -4.70
CA MET A 64 -9.78 -17.65 -6.15
C MET A 64 -11.20 -18.16 -6.49
N PRO A 65 -11.91 -17.50 -7.41
CA PRO A 65 -13.19 -17.98 -7.91
C PRO A 65 -13.13 -19.35 -8.57
N VAL A 66 -14.30 -20.00 -8.66
CA VAL A 66 -14.46 -21.22 -9.46
C VAL A 66 -14.11 -20.98 -10.94
N PRO A 67 -13.57 -21.98 -11.67
CA PRO A 67 -13.06 -21.80 -13.03
C PRO A 67 -14.03 -21.13 -14.01
N LYS A 68 -15.32 -21.49 -13.96
CA LYS A 68 -16.36 -20.87 -14.81
C LYS A 68 -16.47 -19.35 -14.64
N LYS A 69 -16.19 -18.84 -13.43
CA LYS A 69 -16.19 -17.40 -13.16
C LYS A 69 -14.90 -16.75 -13.67
N LEU A 70 -13.76 -17.43 -13.61
CA LEU A 70 -12.49 -16.93 -14.15
C LEU A 70 -12.56 -16.76 -15.68
N VAL A 71 -13.14 -17.73 -16.40
CA VAL A 71 -13.38 -17.64 -17.85
C VAL A 71 -14.20 -16.39 -18.17
N ARG A 72 -15.35 -16.20 -17.49
CA ARG A 72 -16.18 -15.00 -17.68
C ARG A 72 -15.47 -13.68 -17.36
N MET A 73 -14.51 -13.69 -16.44
CA MET A 73 -13.75 -12.49 -16.14
C MET A 73 -12.78 -12.12 -17.27
N ALA A 74 -12.15 -13.12 -17.89
CA ALA A 74 -11.31 -12.93 -19.08
C ALA A 74 -12.16 -12.40 -20.25
N GLU A 75 -13.26 -13.10 -20.59
CA GLU A 75 -14.21 -12.69 -21.64
C GLU A 75 -14.69 -11.25 -21.44
N ARG A 76 -15.12 -10.91 -20.21
CA ARG A 76 -15.62 -9.56 -19.91
C ARG A 76 -14.53 -8.50 -19.99
N THR A 77 -13.30 -8.84 -19.62
CA THR A 77 -12.17 -7.90 -19.70
C THR A 77 -11.84 -7.59 -21.16
N GLU A 78 -11.93 -8.59 -22.04
CA GLU A 78 -11.81 -8.42 -23.48
C GLU A 78 -12.92 -7.48 -24.02
N GLU A 79 -14.19 -7.79 -23.71
CA GLU A 79 -15.35 -6.95 -24.09
C GLU A 79 -15.20 -5.50 -23.61
N TRP A 80 -14.72 -5.31 -22.37
CA TRP A 80 -14.51 -3.99 -21.81
C TRP A 80 -13.31 -3.26 -22.43
N THR A 81 -12.28 -4.00 -22.84
CA THR A 81 -11.12 -3.45 -23.55
C THR A 81 -11.57 -2.89 -24.90
N ASP A 82 -12.41 -3.60 -25.63
CA ASP A 82 -12.94 -3.13 -26.92
C ASP A 82 -13.90 -1.94 -26.77
N ALA A 83 -14.79 -2.00 -25.76
CA ALA A 83 -15.67 -0.88 -25.44
C ALA A 83 -14.88 0.36 -24.98
N PHE A 84 -13.72 0.17 -24.34
CA PHE A 84 -12.81 1.24 -23.96
C PHE A 84 -12.04 1.77 -25.18
N LEU A 85 -11.57 0.91 -26.07
CA LEU A 85 -10.74 1.27 -27.22
C LEU A 85 -11.54 1.32 -28.52
N THR A 86 -12.59 2.14 -28.57
CA THR A 86 -13.28 2.43 -29.84
C THR A 86 -12.36 3.25 -30.77
N PRO A 87 -12.49 3.15 -32.12
CA PRO A 87 -11.62 3.88 -33.05
C PRO A 87 -11.55 5.39 -32.77
N LYS A 88 -12.70 6.01 -32.51
CA LYS A 88 -12.78 7.43 -32.14
C LYS A 88 -12.03 7.75 -30.85
N ARG A 89 -12.10 6.86 -29.85
CA ARG A 89 -11.42 7.08 -28.56
C ARG A 89 -9.92 6.86 -28.67
N ARG A 90 -9.47 5.88 -29.47
CA ARG A 90 -8.04 5.66 -29.75
C ARG A 90 -7.38 6.93 -30.29
N GLU A 91 -8.01 7.58 -31.26
CA GLU A 91 -7.53 8.85 -31.82
C GLU A 91 -7.50 9.96 -30.76
N ALA A 92 -8.58 10.13 -30.01
CA ALA A 92 -8.66 11.16 -28.97
C ALA A 92 -7.62 10.97 -27.85
N LEU A 93 -7.37 9.73 -27.43
CA LEU A 93 -6.35 9.41 -26.41
C LEU A 93 -4.94 9.67 -26.92
N LYS A 94 -4.67 9.33 -28.19
CA LYS A 94 -3.40 9.62 -28.85
C LYS A 94 -3.14 11.12 -28.98
N GLU A 95 -4.15 11.89 -29.36
CA GLU A 95 -4.07 13.37 -29.43
C GLU A 95 -3.86 13.99 -28.03
N ALA A 96 -4.45 13.39 -27.00
CA ALA A 96 -4.29 13.83 -25.61
C ALA A 96 -2.94 13.40 -25.00
N GLY A 97 -2.15 12.55 -25.67
CA GLY A 97 -0.88 12.03 -25.17
C GLY A 97 -1.04 11.01 -24.03
N VAL A 98 -2.19 10.36 -23.92
CA VAL A 98 -2.47 9.37 -22.87
C VAL A 98 -1.92 8.01 -23.29
N SER A 99 -1.03 7.42 -22.48
CA SER A 99 -0.53 6.06 -22.71
C SER A 99 -1.51 5.04 -22.15
N VAL A 100 -2.02 4.12 -22.97
CA VAL A 100 -2.98 3.11 -22.52
C VAL A 100 -2.27 1.82 -22.14
N PHE A 101 -2.51 1.33 -20.92
CA PHE A 101 -1.96 0.06 -20.44
C PHE A 101 -3.08 -1.00 -20.40
N ALA A 102 -2.91 -2.09 -21.15
CA ALA A 102 -3.90 -3.17 -21.20
C ALA A 102 -3.78 -4.07 -19.96
N PRO A 103 -4.90 -4.44 -19.32
CA PRO A 103 -4.87 -5.29 -18.13
C PRO A 103 -4.59 -6.75 -18.48
N VAL A 104 -3.68 -7.37 -17.74
CA VAL A 104 -3.43 -8.82 -17.71
C VAL A 104 -3.88 -9.34 -16.35
N LEU A 105 -4.92 -10.17 -16.34
CA LEU A 105 -5.63 -10.56 -15.13
C LEU A 105 -4.80 -11.53 -14.28
N ALA A 106 -5.09 -11.60 -12.98
CA ALA A 106 -4.56 -12.62 -12.07
C ALA A 106 -5.29 -13.97 -12.24
N VAL A 107 -5.27 -14.49 -13.46
CA VAL A 107 -5.97 -15.71 -13.89
C VAL A 107 -4.94 -16.61 -14.59
N PRO A 108 -4.96 -17.94 -14.42
CA PRO A 108 -4.02 -18.83 -15.11
C PRO A 108 -4.03 -18.64 -16.63
N TYR A 109 -2.86 -18.72 -17.26
CA TYR A 109 -2.69 -18.56 -18.71
C TYR A 109 -3.72 -19.35 -19.55
N PRO A 110 -4.00 -20.65 -19.30
CA PRO A 110 -4.96 -21.43 -20.10
C PRO A 110 -6.40 -20.91 -20.10
N ILE A 111 -6.76 -20.00 -19.18
CA ILE A 111 -8.10 -19.42 -19.09
C ILE A 111 -8.17 -18.06 -19.79
N GLN A 112 -7.05 -17.33 -19.92
CA GLN A 112 -7.02 -15.98 -20.51
C GLN A 112 -6.20 -15.89 -21.80
N TRP A 113 -5.82 -17.02 -22.40
CA TRP A 113 -5.03 -17.05 -23.63
C TRP A 113 -5.73 -16.36 -24.82
N GLU A 114 -7.07 -16.41 -24.90
CA GLU A 114 -7.86 -15.69 -25.92
C GLU A 114 -7.71 -14.17 -25.73
N HIS A 115 -7.89 -13.67 -24.52
CA HIS A 115 -7.67 -12.26 -24.18
C HIS A 115 -6.24 -11.79 -24.50
N LEU A 116 -5.22 -12.58 -24.13
CA LEU A 116 -3.82 -12.24 -24.45
C LEU A 116 -3.54 -12.24 -25.95
N ARG A 117 -4.15 -13.19 -26.69
CA ARG A 117 -4.07 -13.22 -28.15
C ARG A 117 -4.76 -12.02 -28.77
N HIS A 118 -5.94 -11.64 -28.29
CA HIS A 118 -6.66 -10.43 -28.72
C HIS A 118 -5.79 -9.18 -28.53
N LEU A 119 -5.13 -9.06 -27.37
CA LEU A 119 -4.20 -7.95 -27.13
C LEU A 119 -3.04 -7.92 -28.13
N ALA A 120 -2.48 -9.08 -28.47
CA ALA A 120 -1.34 -9.20 -29.38
C ALA A 120 -1.71 -9.00 -30.85
N ASP A 121 -2.88 -9.52 -31.28
CA ASP A 121 -3.28 -9.58 -32.68
C ASP A 121 -4.13 -8.36 -33.10
N GLU A 122 -5.02 -7.86 -32.22
CA GLU A 122 -6.03 -6.85 -32.59
C GLU A 122 -5.84 -5.48 -31.92
N VAL A 123 -5.27 -5.45 -30.72
CA VAL A 123 -5.23 -4.24 -29.87
C VAL A 123 -3.82 -3.64 -29.76
N ILE A 124 -2.78 -4.33 -30.23
CA ILE A 124 -1.37 -3.96 -30.06
C ILE A 124 -1.05 -2.50 -30.45
N ASP A 125 -1.57 -2.03 -31.58
CA ASP A 125 -1.34 -0.66 -32.08
C ASP A 125 -2.03 0.44 -31.24
N SER A 126 -2.92 0.02 -30.33
CA SER A 126 -3.75 0.90 -29.50
C SER A 126 -3.29 0.94 -28.04
N ILE A 127 -2.31 0.12 -27.67
CA ILE A 127 -1.78 0.03 -26.31
C ILE A 127 -0.32 0.45 -26.30
N SER A 128 0.11 0.96 -25.14
CA SER A 128 1.46 1.46 -24.91
C SER A 128 2.18 0.71 -23.79
N GLY A 129 1.52 -0.27 -23.16
CA GLY A 129 2.04 -1.00 -22.02
C GLY A 129 1.07 -2.07 -21.51
N LEU A 130 1.52 -2.87 -20.56
CA LEU A 130 0.73 -3.89 -19.89
C LEU A 130 0.61 -3.62 -18.39
N ALA A 131 -0.60 -3.75 -17.84
CA ALA A 131 -0.88 -3.68 -16.43
C ALA A 131 -1.07 -5.10 -15.86
N ILE A 132 -0.03 -5.62 -15.22
CA ILE A 132 0.10 -7.01 -14.78
C ILE A 132 -0.45 -7.18 -13.37
N TYR A 133 -1.56 -7.89 -13.21
CA TYR A 133 -2.13 -8.20 -11.89
C TYR A 133 -1.51 -9.45 -11.26
N ASP A 134 -0.87 -10.30 -12.06
CA ASP A 134 -0.09 -11.43 -11.57
C ASP A 134 1.19 -11.63 -12.39
N VAL A 135 2.35 -11.41 -11.76
CA VAL A 135 3.66 -11.50 -12.39
C VAL A 135 4.06 -12.93 -12.76
N ASP A 136 3.40 -13.94 -12.19
CA ASP A 136 3.72 -15.35 -12.47
C ASP A 136 3.36 -15.75 -13.91
N LEU A 137 2.58 -14.92 -14.61
CA LEU A 137 2.20 -15.08 -16.01
C LEU A 137 3.23 -14.53 -17.01
N LEU A 138 4.21 -13.76 -16.53
CA LEU A 138 5.18 -13.10 -17.42
C LEU A 138 5.98 -14.10 -18.27
N PRO A 139 6.45 -15.25 -17.74
CA PRO A 139 7.11 -16.26 -18.58
C PRO A 139 6.22 -16.78 -19.70
N ASP A 140 4.94 -17.07 -19.43
CA ASP A 140 4.00 -17.52 -20.45
C ASP A 140 3.77 -16.44 -21.52
N ILE A 141 3.77 -15.16 -21.14
CA ILE A 141 3.61 -14.05 -22.10
C ILE A 141 4.86 -13.93 -22.99
N GLU A 142 6.04 -14.02 -22.40
CA GLU A 142 7.32 -13.96 -23.13
C GLU A 142 7.48 -15.13 -24.10
N ASP A 143 7.09 -16.34 -23.70
CA ASP A 143 7.24 -17.52 -24.54
C ASP A 143 6.23 -17.58 -25.71
N ASN A 144 5.05 -16.98 -25.56
CA ASN A 144 3.95 -17.14 -26.51
C ASN A 144 3.60 -15.88 -27.34
N TYR A 145 3.97 -14.68 -26.89
CA TYR A 145 3.50 -13.42 -27.51
C TYR A 145 4.62 -12.39 -27.73
N GLU A 146 5.44 -12.62 -28.75
CA GLU A 146 6.51 -11.70 -29.19
C GLU A 146 6.08 -10.21 -29.27
N PRO A 147 4.90 -9.85 -29.83
CA PRO A 147 4.50 -8.44 -29.92
C PRO A 147 4.39 -7.74 -28.56
N LEU A 148 4.03 -8.48 -27.51
CA LEU A 148 3.81 -7.97 -26.16
C LEU A 148 5.12 -7.78 -25.37
N ILE A 149 6.23 -8.39 -25.80
CA ILE A 149 7.51 -8.34 -25.09
C ILE A 149 8.09 -6.93 -25.05
N SER A 150 7.91 -6.17 -26.14
CA SER A 150 8.45 -4.81 -26.27
C SER A 150 7.74 -3.76 -25.43
N LEU A 151 6.57 -4.10 -24.85
CA LEU A 151 5.74 -3.17 -24.11
C LEU A 151 6.19 -3.06 -22.65
N PRO A 152 6.22 -1.83 -22.08
CA PRO A 152 6.53 -1.64 -20.67
C PRO A 152 5.48 -2.28 -19.76
N ARG A 153 5.94 -2.89 -18.67
CA ARG A 153 5.11 -3.70 -17.77
C ARG A 153 4.97 -3.02 -16.40
N LEU A 154 3.76 -2.58 -16.10
CA LEU A 154 3.36 -2.04 -14.80
C LEU A 154 2.79 -3.15 -13.93
N SER A 155 3.49 -3.50 -12.85
CA SER A 155 3.02 -4.48 -11.87
C SER A 155 2.03 -3.86 -10.88
N LEU A 156 0.81 -4.41 -10.93
CA LEU A 156 -0.25 -4.24 -9.94
C LEU A 156 -0.33 -5.46 -8.99
N HIS A 157 0.51 -6.48 -9.20
CA HIS A 157 0.77 -7.53 -8.20
C HIS A 157 1.53 -6.90 -7.04
N ILE A 158 0.90 -6.79 -5.88
CA ILE A 158 1.46 -6.08 -4.72
C ILE A 158 2.61 -6.88 -4.09
N PRO A 159 3.86 -6.38 -4.14
CA PRO A 159 4.97 -7.03 -3.46
C PRO A 159 4.85 -6.83 -1.96
N ALA A 160 5.04 -7.91 -1.19
CA ALA A 160 5.05 -7.86 0.26
C ALA A 160 6.39 -7.39 0.83
N THR A 161 7.50 -7.59 0.10
CA THR A 161 8.87 -7.37 0.58
C THR A 161 9.80 -6.88 -0.53
N PRO A 162 10.99 -6.32 -0.21
CA PRO A 162 12.00 -5.94 -1.20
C PRO A 162 12.49 -7.12 -2.05
N GLN A 163 12.55 -8.32 -1.48
CA GLN A 163 12.86 -9.55 -2.22
C GLN A 163 11.79 -9.85 -3.28
N ALA A 164 10.52 -9.62 -2.96
CA ALA A 164 9.45 -9.75 -3.94
C ALA A 164 9.58 -8.73 -5.09
N ILE A 165 10.03 -7.49 -4.80
CA ILE A 165 10.34 -6.50 -5.86
C ILE A 165 11.45 -7.04 -6.77
N LEU A 166 12.56 -7.54 -6.21
CA LEU A 166 13.66 -8.11 -7.00
C LEU A 166 13.19 -9.27 -7.87
N ARG A 167 12.32 -10.14 -7.35
CA ARG A 167 11.69 -11.21 -8.12
C ARG A 167 10.85 -10.67 -9.28
N GLN A 168 10.01 -9.66 -9.05
CA GLN A 168 9.19 -9.06 -10.10
C GLN A 168 10.07 -8.47 -11.21
N ILE A 169 11.14 -7.77 -10.86
CA ILE A 169 12.09 -7.20 -11.83
C ILE A 169 12.82 -8.32 -12.60
N ALA A 170 13.20 -9.42 -11.92
CA ALA A 170 13.81 -10.58 -12.58
C ALA A 170 12.87 -11.24 -13.62
N LEU A 171 11.55 -11.15 -13.41
CA LEU A 171 10.54 -11.62 -14.36
C LEU A 171 10.22 -10.59 -15.47
N GLY A 172 10.91 -9.44 -15.49
CA GLY A 172 10.74 -8.41 -16.52
C GLY A 172 9.65 -7.37 -16.23
N VAL A 173 9.39 -7.05 -14.95
CA VAL A 173 8.57 -5.88 -14.57
C VAL A 173 9.40 -4.60 -14.61
N ASP A 174 8.85 -3.54 -15.22
CA ASP A 174 9.51 -2.23 -15.33
C ASP A 174 9.07 -1.24 -14.23
N VAL A 175 7.77 -1.24 -13.89
CA VAL A 175 7.19 -0.30 -12.93
C VAL A 175 6.49 -1.08 -11.83
N CYS A 176 6.92 -0.90 -10.58
CA CYS A 176 6.35 -1.58 -9.42
C CYS A 176 5.52 -0.63 -8.56
N THR A 177 4.36 -1.09 -8.09
CA THR A 177 3.65 -0.45 -6.98
C THR A 177 4.20 -0.98 -5.65
N ILE A 178 4.45 -0.08 -4.68
CA ILE A 178 5.09 -0.43 -3.38
C ILE A 178 4.26 0.04 -2.18
N PRO A 179 2.98 -0.37 -2.06
CA PRO A 179 2.08 0.15 -1.02
C PRO A 179 2.54 -0.18 0.41
N PHE A 180 3.38 -1.20 0.60
CA PHE A 180 3.91 -1.56 1.92
C PHE A 180 4.75 -0.44 2.55
N VAL A 181 5.35 0.46 1.77
CA VAL A 181 6.17 1.58 2.29
C VAL A 181 5.34 2.47 3.23
N ASN A 182 4.08 2.72 2.88
CA ASN A 182 3.16 3.48 3.73
C ASN A 182 2.83 2.69 5.00
N ALA A 183 2.51 1.41 4.88
CA ALA A 183 2.18 0.56 6.01
C ALA A 183 3.33 0.44 7.02
N ILE A 184 4.57 0.30 6.54
CA ILE A 184 5.79 0.25 7.34
C ILE A 184 6.06 1.59 8.04
N SER A 185 5.87 2.70 7.33
CA SER A 185 5.99 4.03 7.93
C SER A 185 4.95 4.23 9.03
N ASP A 186 3.68 3.84 8.80
CA ASP A 186 2.59 3.91 9.77
C ASP A 186 2.84 3.00 10.98
N ALA A 187 3.49 1.85 10.78
CA ALA A 187 3.92 0.94 11.85
C ALA A 187 5.07 1.50 12.70
N GLY A 188 5.69 2.62 12.30
CA GLY A 188 6.83 3.20 13.03
C GLY A 188 8.17 2.56 12.71
N VAL A 189 8.30 1.90 11.56
CA VAL A 189 9.53 1.22 11.15
C VAL A 189 10.32 2.09 10.17
N ALA A 190 11.62 2.21 10.43
CA ALA A 190 12.58 2.82 9.50
C ALA A 190 13.30 1.73 8.70
N LEU A 191 13.10 1.69 7.38
CA LEU A 191 13.80 0.74 6.50
C LEU A 191 15.31 0.98 6.52
N SER A 192 16.11 -0.09 6.49
CA SER A 192 17.57 -0.01 6.65
C SER A 192 18.37 -0.80 5.60
N PHE A 193 17.71 -1.53 4.70
CA PHE A 193 18.39 -2.29 3.66
C PHE A 193 18.98 -1.42 2.53
N THR A 194 20.00 -1.95 1.88
CA THR A 194 20.63 -1.37 0.69
C THR A 194 20.77 -2.41 -0.41
N PHE A 195 20.79 -1.93 -1.67
CA PHE A 195 21.12 -2.75 -2.83
C PHE A 195 22.20 -2.04 -3.67
N PRO A 196 23.28 -2.73 -4.08
CA PRO A 196 23.67 -4.09 -3.73
C PRO A 196 23.84 -4.33 -2.21
N PRO A 197 23.71 -5.57 -1.72
CA PRO A 197 23.90 -5.88 -0.31
C PRO A 197 25.38 -5.68 0.12
N PRO A 198 25.64 -5.39 1.41
CA PRO A 198 26.99 -5.14 1.94
C PRO A 198 27.89 -6.39 1.92
N SER A 199 29.18 -6.21 1.59
CA SER A 199 30.18 -7.27 1.27
C SER A 199 30.49 -8.26 2.38
N GLN A 200 30.22 -7.94 3.64
CA GLN A 200 30.56 -8.79 4.77
C GLN A 200 29.39 -8.83 5.74
N ASN A 201 28.85 -10.03 5.96
CA ASN A 201 28.07 -10.31 7.15
C ASN A 201 28.07 -11.79 7.51
N THR A 202 28.21 -12.06 8.80
CA THR A 202 28.12 -13.39 9.40
C THR A 202 26.71 -13.70 9.92
N ALA A 203 25.85 -12.68 10.09
CA ALA A 203 24.47 -12.81 10.56
C ALA A 203 23.48 -12.14 9.59
N LEU A 204 22.21 -12.57 9.66
CA LEU A 204 21.11 -11.95 8.91
C LEU A 204 20.89 -10.51 9.38
N LEU A 205 20.68 -9.60 8.42
CA LEU A 205 20.32 -8.22 8.67
C LEU A 205 18.81 -8.02 8.65
N PRO A 206 18.27 -7.17 9.53
CA PRO A 206 16.88 -6.78 9.43
C PRO A 206 16.65 -5.90 8.19
N LEU A 207 15.43 -5.95 7.65
CA LEU A 207 15.01 -5.04 6.56
C LEU A 207 14.68 -3.63 7.07
N GLY A 208 14.44 -3.48 8.38
CA GLY A 208 14.15 -2.20 9.00
C GLY A 208 14.28 -2.30 10.51
N GLU A 209 14.30 -1.14 11.15
CA GLU A 209 14.38 -1.01 12.58
C GLU A 209 13.08 -0.46 13.16
N ASP A 210 12.64 -1.04 14.26
CA ASP A 210 11.46 -0.59 14.98
C ASP A 210 11.78 0.64 15.84
N MET A 211 11.25 1.80 15.47
CA MET A 211 11.52 3.06 16.16
C MET A 211 10.75 3.19 17.49
N TRP A 212 9.82 2.27 17.78
CA TRP A 212 9.14 2.17 19.08
C TRP A 212 9.93 1.43 20.15
N SER A 213 11.01 0.74 19.78
CA SER A 213 11.86 0.04 20.75
C SER A 213 12.41 1.00 21.81
N SER A 214 12.43 0.58 23.07
CA SER A 214 12.97 1.35 24.20
C SER A 214 14.46 1.67 24.03
N GLU A 215 15.18 0.88 23.22
CA GLU A 215 16.58 1.14 22.83
C GLU A 215 16.74 2.50 22.13
N ASN A 216 15.67 3.01 21.52
CA ASN A 216 15.69 4.29 20.80
C ASN A 216 15.38 5.49 21.70
N GLU A 217 14.92 5.31 22.95
CA GLU A 217 14.51 6.39 23.86
C GLU A 217 15.58 7.48 24.05
N ALA A 218 16.84 7.07 24.19
CA ALA A 218 17.98 7.97 24.41
C ALA A 218 19.01 7.94 23.27
N SER A 219 18.67 7.31 22.14
CA SER A 219 19.60 7.16 21.03
C SER A 219 19.71 8.44 20.19
N LEU A 220 20.88 9.09 20.24
CA LEU A 220 21.20 10.29 19.45
C LEU A 220 21.76 9.96 18.05
N LYS A 221 21.70 8.68 17.64
CA LYS A 221 22.09 8.24 16.29
C LYS A 221 21.05 8.67 15.25
N PRO A 222 21.44 8.82 13.97
CA PRO A 222 20.48 8.93 12.88
C PRO A 222 19.60 7.68 12.80
N PHE A 223 18.48 7.72 12.05
CA PHE A 223 17.59 6.56 11.95
C PHE A 223 18.33 5.37 11.33
N VAL A 224 19.10 5.63 10.27
CA VAL A 224 20.03 4.68 9.66
C VAL A 224 21.35 5.39 9.39
N GLU A 225 22.45 4.77 9.82
CA GLU A 225 23.81 5.30 9.61
C GLU A 225 24.11 5.47 8.12
N GLY A 226 24.72 6.59 7.75
CA GLY A 226 25.07 6.90 6.36
C GLY A 226 23.91 7.34 5.45
N CYS A 227 22.66 7.32 5.92
CA CYS A 227 21.53 7.83 5.15
C CYS A 227 21.57 9.38 5.06
N LYS A 228 21.40 9.91 3.84
CA LYS A 228 21.46 11.36 3.56
C LYS A 228 20.09 12.03 3.46
N CYS A 229 19.02 11.37 3.90
CA CYS A 229 17.68 11.98 3.88
C CYS A 229 17.58 13.12 4.91
N TYR A 230 16.60 14.01 4.73
CA TYR A 230 16.34 15.12 5.67
C TYR A 230 16.19 14.63 7.12
N ALA A 231 15.47 13.51 7.31
CA ALA A 231 15.21 12.97 8.64
C ALA A 231 16.50 12.50 9.35
N CYS A 232 17.36 11.73 8.68
CA CYS A 232 18.61 11.24 9.26
C CYS A 232 19.69 12.31 9.44
N THR A 233 19.66 13.37 8.63
CA THR A 233 20.66 14.45 8.70
C THR A 233 20.32 15.52 9.73
N THR A 234 19.04 15.67 10.09
CA THR A 234 18.55 16.73 10.98
C THR A 234 18.07 16.20 12.32
N HIS A 235 17.60 14.95 12.38
CA HIS A 235 16.97 14.37 13.56
C HIS A 235 17.63 13.03 13.95
N HIS A 236 17.37 12.61 15.18
CA HIS A 236 17.90 11.37 15.76
C HIS A 236 16.77 10.44 16.23
N ARG A 237 17.11 9.18 16.48
CA ARG A 237 16.17 8.13 16.89
C ARG A 237 15.34 8.51 18.12
N ALA A 238 15.96 9.10 19.15
CA ALA A 238 15.24 9.55 20.35
C ALA A 238 14.15 10.61 20.07
N PHE A 239 14.38 11.50 19.11
CA PHE A 239 13.40 12.51 18.73
C PHE A 239 12.24 11.86 18.00
N LEU A 240 12.52 10.94 17.07
CA LEU A 240 11.46 10.19 16.40
C LEU A 240 10.66 9.33 17.38
N HIS A 241 11.33 8.60 18.26
CA HIS A 241 10.70 7.77 19.30
C HIS A 241 9.77 8.61 20.18
N HIS A 242 10.23 9.80 20.61
CA HIS A 242 9.40 10.74 21.35
C HIS A 242 8.16 11.18 20.55
N LEU A 243 8.31 11.55 19.27
CA LEU A 243 7.18 11.96 18.44
C LEU A 243 6.15 10.83 18.24
N LEU A 244 6.62 9.60 18.05
CA LEU A 244 5.76 8.41 17.91
C LEU A 244 4.97 8.19 19.21
N ASN A 245 5.63 8.22 20.37
CA ASN A 245 4.97 8.09 21.68
C ASN A 245 3.99 9.22 21.97
N ALA A 246 4.33 10.46 21.59
CA ALA A 246 3.47 11.63 21.69
C ALA A 246 2.31 11.61 20.67
N LYS A 247 2.31 10.66 19.73
CA LYS A 247 1.35 10.54 18.62
C LYS A 247 1.30 11.78 17.73
N GLU A 248 2.46 12.41 17.54
CA GLU A 248 2.64 13.60 16.71
C GLU A 248 2.81 13.25 15.23
N MET A 249 2.04 13.90 14.35
CA MET A 249 2.02 13.59 12.90
C MET A 249 3.40 13.72 12.21
N LEU A 250 4.26 14.56 12.77
CA LEU A 250 5.61 14.77 12.27
C LEU A 250 6.44 13.47 12.28
N GLY A 251 6.24 12.59 13.27
CA GLY A 251 6.99 11.33 13.37
C GLY A 251 6.80 10.45 12.13
N TRP A 252 5.55 10.23 11.73
CA TRP A 252 5.23 9.47 10.51
C TRP A 252 5.66 10.17 9.23
N THR A 253 5.63 11.51 9.20
CA THR A 253 6.12 12.28 8.05
C THR A 253 7.63 12.08 7.86
N LEU A 254 8.41 12.13 8.95
CA LEU A 254 9.85 11.87 8.91
C LEU A 254 10.18 10.43 8.48
N LEU A 255 9.40 9.45 8.95
CA LEU A 255 9.50 8.06 8.51
C LEU A 255 9.21 7.91 7.02
N GLN A 256 8.16 8.55 6.51
CA GLN A 256 7.86 8.52 5.07
C GLN A 256 9.01 9.11 4.25
N ILE A 257 9.58 10.25 4.66
CA ILE A 257 10.73 10.86 3.98
C ILE A 257 11.91 9.88 3.96
N HIS A 258 12.24 9.27 5.10
CA HIS A 258 13.32 8.30 5.20
C HIS A 258 13.08 7.05 4.34
N ASN A 259 11.91 6.41 4.48
CA ASN A 259 11.60 5.17 3.80
C ASN A 259 11.52 5.34 2.27
N HIS A 260 11.01 6.48 1.78
CA HIS A 260 11.04 6.79 0.35
C HIS A 260 12.47 7.03 -0.17
N GLN A 261 13.36 7.62 0.63
CA GLN A 261 14.77 7.75 0.27
C GLN A 261 15.45 6.38 0.16
N VAL A 262 15.18 5.47 1.10
CA VAL A 262 15.71 4.10 1.07
C VAL A 262 15.25 3.38 -0.19
N MET A 263 13.96 3.45 -0.52
CA MET A 263 13.43 2.86 -1.76
C MET A 263 14.03 3.51 -3.01
N THR A 264 14.22 4.83 -3.02
CA THR A 264 14.88 5.53 -4.13
C THR A 264 16.29 5.02 -4.36
N ASN A 265 17.08 4.87 -3.29
CA ASN A 265 18.42 4.32 -3.34
C ASN A 265 18.43 2.85 -3.76
N PHE A 266 17.47 2.06 -3.27
CA PHE A 266 17.29 0.65 -3.64
C PHE A 266 17.07 0.48 -5.14
N PHE A 267 16.11 1.21 -5.72
CA PHE A 267 15.88 1.17 -7.18
C PHE A 267 17.05 1.75 -7.98
N ALA A 268 17.78 2.75 -7.46
CA ALA A 268 18.99 3.26 -8.09
C ALA A 268 20.09 2.19 -8.14
N GLY A 269 20.29 1.45 -7.05
CA GLY A 269 21.21 0.32 -6.98
C GLY A 269 20.83 -0.79 -7.96
N ILE A 270 19.54 -1.15 -8.03
CA ILE A 270 19.04 -2.15 -8.99
C ILE A 270 19.38 -1.74 -10.43
N ARG A 271 19.06 -0.51 -10.82
CA ARG A 271 19.39 0.00 -12.17
C ARG A 271 20.88 -0.01 -12.45
N ALA A 272 21.71 0.37 -11.47
CA ALA A 272 23.17 0.32 -11.62
C ALA A 272 23.67 -1.12 -11.84
N THR A 273 23.17 -2.09 -11.08
CA THR A 273 23.54 -3.50 -11.25
C THR A 273 23.03 -4.08 -12.57
N LEU A 274 21.81 -3.73 -12.99
CA LEU A 274 21.29 -4.14 -14.30
C LEU A 274 22.12 -3.57 -15.46
N ALA A 275 22.66 -2.36 -15.32
CA ALA A 275 23.57 -1.77 -16.31
C ALA A 275 24.92 -2.51 -16.42
N GLU A 276 25.33 -3.24 -15.37
CA GLU A 276 26.49 -4.15 -15.40
C GLU A 276 26.14 -5.52 -16.00
N GLY A 277 24.86 -5.85 -16.17
CA GLY A 277 24.35 -7.06 -16.82
C GLY A 277 23.37 -7.88 -15.97
N GLY A 278 22.44 -8.57 -16.62
CA GLY A 278 21.40 -9.38 -15.94
C GLY A 278 21.96 -10.46 -15.00
N ALA A 279 23.05 -11.14 -15.38
CA ALA A 279 23.71 -12.12 -14.51
C ALA A 279 24.24 -11.50 -13.21
N LYS A 280 24.74 -10.26 -13.26
CA LYS A 280 25.20 -9.54 -12.07
C LYS A 280 24.02 -9.19 -11.16
N PHE A 281 22.91 -8.76 -11.74
CA PHE A 281 21.68 -8.49 -11.01
C PHE A 281 21.17 -9.75 -10.30
N GLU A 282 21.09 -10.89 -10.98
CA GLU A 282 20.68 -12.15 -10.37
C GLU A 282 21.58 -12.57 -9.21
N GLU A 283 22.90 -12.44 -9.37
CA GLU A 283 23.87 -12.70 -8.30
C GLU A 283 23.60 -11.81 -7.08
N GLN A 284 23.42 -10.50 -7.28
CA GLN A 284 23.16 -9.56 -6.17
C GLN A 284 21.76 -9.76 -5.56
N ALA A 285 20.75 -10.16 -6.34
CA ALA A 285 19.42 -10.47 -5.84
C ALA A 285 19.42 -11.73 -4.96
N LYS A 286 20.09 -12.80 -5.40
CA LYS A 286 20.31 -14.02 -4.60
C LYS A 286 21.06 -13.69 -3.31
N ARG A 287 22.09 -12.86 -3.41
CA ARG A 287 22.86 -12.42 -2.24
C ARG A 287 22.04 -11.55 -1.30
N PHE A 288 21.17 -10.69 -1.82
CA PHE A 288 20.28 -9.86 -1.00
C PHE A 288 19.36 -10.74 -0.16
N ALA A 289 18.75 -11.77 -0.76
CA ALA A 289 17.91 -12.74 -0.04
C ALA A 289 18.69 -13.56 1.01
N ALA A 290 19.99 -13.76 0.82
CA ALA A 290 20.84 -14.46 1.79
C ALA A 290 21.34 -13.56 2.93
N VAL A 291 21.44 -12.25 2.72
CA VAL A 291 21.96 -11.28 3.69
C VAL A 291 20.87 -10.70 4.58
N TYR A 292 19.67 -10.48 4.04
CA TYR A 292 18.57 -9.86 4.76
C TYR A 292 17.49 -10.87 5.18
N GLU A 293 16.81 -10.57 6.29
CA GLU A 293 15.61 -11.27 6.73
C GLU A 293 14.52 -11.28 5.67
N ALA A 294 13.72 -12.35 5.65
CA ALA A 294 12.69 -12.56 4.63
C ALA A 294 11.44 -11.69 4.83
N GLU A 295 11.14 -11.30 6.07
CA GLU A 295 9.94 -10.56 6.43
C GLU A 295 10.25 -9.14 6.89
N LEU A 296 9.35 -8.21 6.60
CA LEU A 296 9.43 -6.85 7.13
C LEU A 296 9.03 -6.85 8.61
N PRO A 297 9.70 -6.06 9.47
CA PRO A 297 9.31 -5.95 10.87
C PRO A 297 7.93 -5.29 10.99
N GLN A 298 7.13 -5.75 11.97
CA GLN A 298 5.74 -5.33 12.11
C GLN A 298 5.55 -4.00 12.86
N GLY A 299 6.58 -3.52 13.55
CA GLY A 299 6.52 -2.39 14.47
C GLY A 299 5.76 -2.74 15.76
N THR A 300 6.24 -2.32 16.92
CA THR A 300 5.63 -2.66 18.21
C THR A 300 4.60 -1.64 18.70
N GLY A 301 4.54 -0.46 18.10
CA GLY A 301 3.69 0.62 18.60
C GLY A 301 2.34 0.80 17.92
N THR A 302 1.59 1.77 18.43
CA THR A 302 0.25 2.08 17.92
C THR A 302 0.36 2.98 16.71
N ARG A 303 -0.16 2.51 15.57
CA ARG A 303 -0.33 3.29 14.33
C ARG A 303 -0.94 4.67 14.59
N PRO A 304 -0.75 5.65 13.69
CA PRO A 304 -1.38 6.96 13.84
C PRO A 304 -2.89 6.81 13.90
N ARG A 305 -3.58 7.78 14.54
CA ARG A 305 -5.04 7.81 14.57
C ARG A 305 -5.55 7.65 13.15
N ALA A 306 -6.32 6.58 12.94
CA ALA A 306 -6.85 6.21 11.64
C ALA A 306 -7.67 7.35 11.06
N ARG A 307 -7.31 7.76 9.83
CA ARG A 307 -8.06 8.72 9.00
C ARG A 307 -8.83 7.97 7.90
N GLY A 308 -9.78 8.64 7.23
CA GLY A 308 -10.71 8.04 6.26
C GLY A 308 -10.14 6.97 5.32
N TYR A 309 -8.93 7.16 4.78
CA TYR A 309 -8.29 6.19 3.89
C TYR A 309 -7.79 4.89 4.56
N HIS A 310 -7.63 4.88 5.88
CA HIS A 310 -7.27 3.68 6.67
C HIS A 310 -8.50 2.84 7.04
N PHE A 311 -9.70 3.43 6.96
CA PHE A 311 -10.92 2.69 7.21
C PHE A 311 -11.22 1.84 5.98
N LYS A 312 -11.08 0.52 6.14
CA LYS A 312 -11.67 -0.40 5.18
C LYS A 312 -13.18 -0.34 5.39
N PRO A 313 -13.99 -0.20 4.33
CA PRO A 313 -15.43 -0.29 4.44
C PRO A 313 -15.80 -1.76 4.63
N ASP A 314 -15.59 -2.27 5.84
CA ASP A 314 -16.16 -3.53 6.28
C ASP A 314 -17.63 -3.29 6.67
N PRO A 315 -18.53 -4.28 6.48
CA PRO A 315 -19.91 -4.16 6.93
C PRO A 315 -20.04 -4.03 8.46
N ASN A 316 -19.01 -4.46 9.20
CA ASN A 316 -18.93 -4.31 10.65
C ASN A 316 -17.47 -4.02 11.07
N PRO A 317 -16.96 -2.80 10.85
CA PRO A 317 -15.57 -2.48 11.13
C PRO A 317 -15.36 -2.45 12.65
N SER A 318 -14.37 -3.19 13.15
CA SER A 318 -13.92 -3.00 14.53
C SER A 318 -13.47 -1.54 14.71
N ARG A 319 -13.76 -0.97 15.88
CA ARG A 319 -13.31 0.41 16.20
C ARG A 319 -11.79 0.45 16.18
N ILE A 320 -11.22 1.02 15.13
CA ILE A 320 -9.76 1.03 14.95
C ILE A 320 -9.05 2.10 15.77
N ASN A 321 -9.78 3.15 16.17
CA ASN A 321 -9.29 4.13 17.12
C ASN A 321 -9.99 3.88 18.47
N PRO A 322 -9.24 3.72 19.57
CA PRO A 322 -9.85 3.67 20.89
C PRO A 322 -10.55 5.01 21.19
N PRO A 323 -11.63 5.00 22.00
CA PRO A 323 -12.28 6.23 22.41
C PRO A 323 -11.28 7.16 23.11
N ALA A 324 -11.42 8.47 22.90
CA ALA A 324 -10.50 9.46 23.48
C ALA A 324 -10.66 9.61 25.01
N TRP A 325 -11.78 9.12 25.54
CA TRP A 325 -12.15 9.16 26.94
C TRP A 325 -12.82 7.84 27.29
N GLU A 326 -12.43 7.27 28.43
CA GLU A 326 -13.17 6.22 29.10
C GLU A 326 -13.81 6.86 30.34
N ASN A 327 -15.04 6.45 30.67
CA ASN A 327 -15.66 6.91 31.90
C ASN A 327 -14.82 6.42 33.08
N PHE A 328 -14.21 7.35 33.81
CA PHE A 328 -13.68 7.09 35.15
C PHE A 328 -14.86 6.89 36.11
N ALA A 329 -15.50 5.73 36.04
CA ALA A 329 -16.52 5.30 36.99
C ALA A 329 -16.02 4.05 37.73
N THR A 330 -15.43 4.36 38.89
CA THR A 330 -15.43 3.63 40.16
C THR A 330 -14.96 2.18 40.19
N ASP A 331 -13.90 1.98 40.97
CA ASP A 331 -13.55 0.71 41.60
C ASP A 331 -14.79 -0.10 42.01
N GLY A 332 -14.90 -1.32 41.48
CA GLY A 332 -15.84 -2.35 41.95
C GLY A 332 -16.82 -2.86 40.88
N GLU A 333 -16.56 -4.08 40.42
CA GLU A 333 -17.48 -4.98 39.70
C GLU A 333 -18.05 -4.48 38.37
N GLY A 334 -17.35 -4.83 37.28
CA GLY A 334 -17.80 -4.59 35.91
C GLY A 334 -19.08 -5.36 35.58
N VAL A 335 -20.17 -4.62 35.34
CA VAL A 335 -21.28 -5.09 34.52
C VAL A 335 -20.98 -4.68 33.09
N ALA A 336 -20.74 -5.67 32.22
CA ALA A 336 -20.66 -5.47 30.78
C ALA A 336 -21.95 -4.80 30.30
N SER A 337 -21.85 -3.55 29.83
CA SER A 337 -22.95 -2.95 29.09
C SER A 337 -22.88 -3.45 27.65
N GLU A 338 -23.54 -4.58 27.39
CA GLU A 338 -24.00 -4.93 26.05
C GLU A 338 -25.01 -3.86 25.63
N VAL A 339 -24.58 -2.90 24.81
CA VAL A 339 -25.51 -2.07 24.06
C VAL A 339 -25.91 -2.84 22.81
N VAL A 340 -26.94 -3.67 22.98
CA VAL A 340 -27.78 -4.18 21.90
C VAL A 340 -28.65 -3.02 21.41
N GLY A 341 -28.72 -2.81 20.08
CA GLY A 341 -29.90 -2.18 19.48
C GLY A 341 -29.64 -1.13 18.41
N THR A 342 -29.98 -1.53 17.18
CA THR A 342 -30.86 -0.80 16.24
C THR A 342 -30.47 0.61 15.79
N ALA A 343 -30.26 0.71 14.48
CA ALA A 343 -30.24 1.95 13.73
C ALA A 343 -31.59 2.67 13.81
N GLU A 344 -31.61 3.85 14.43
CA GLU A 344 -32.51 4.93 14.08
C GLU A 344 -31.72 6.23 13.97
N ALA A 345 -32.07 7.03 12.95
CA ALA A 345 -31.39 8.24 12.54
C ALA A 345 -31.38 9.29 13.65
N ALA A 346 -30.19 9.83 13.96
CA ALA A 346 -30.07 10.98 14.84
C ALA A 346 -30.37 12.26 14.04
N GLU A 347 -31.57 12.80 14.24
CA GLU A 347 -31.82 14.25 14.17
C GLU A 347 -30.94 14.96 15.19
N GLY A 348 -30.49 16.16 14.84
CA GLY A 348 -29.49 16.93 15.59
C GLY A 348 -29.88 17.20 17.04
N THR A 349 -28.97 16.86 17.95
CA THR A 349 -28.95 17.39 19.31
C THR A 349 -27.54 17.77 19.71
N GLU A 350 -27.45 18.94 20.33
CA GLU A 350 -26.25 19.68 20.71
C GLU A 350 -25.30 18.89 21.63
N THR A 351 -24.03 19.27 21.58
CA THR A 351 -22.96 18.73 22.43
C THR A 351 -23.25 19.06 23.90
N PRO A 352 -23.29 18.10 24.84
CA PRO A 352 -23.49 18.42 26.24
C PRO A 352 -22.27 19.17 26.79
N LEU A 353 -22.54 20.29 27.47
CA LEU A 353 -21.55 21.07 28.23
C LEU A 353 -20.92 20.23 29.35
N VAL A 354 -19.63 20.47 29.57
CA VAL A 354 -18.76 19.85 30.59
C VAL A 354 -19.44 19.90 31.98
N PRO A 355 -19.35 18.84 32.81
CA PRO A 355 -19.85 18.91 34.18
C PRO A 355 -19.05 19.94 34.98
N ASP A 356 -19.74 20.86 35.66
CA ASP A 356 -19.17 21.81 36.61
C ASP A 356 -18.53 21.07 37.80
N VAL A 357 -17.27 20.70 37.67
CA VAL A 357 -16.45 20.28 38.81
C VAL A 357 -15.62 21.48 39.23
N GLY A 358 -15.97 22.07 40.37
CA GLY A 358 -15.31 23.26 40.90
C GLY A 358 -13.79 23.09 40.97
N SER A 359 -13.06 24.09 40.45
CA SER A 359 -11.59 24.11 40.30
C SER A 359 -10.81 23.77 41.57
N LEU A 360 -11.38 24.05 42.74
CA LEU A 360 -10.78 23.73 44.05
C LEU A 360 -10.57 22.22 44.29
N LYS A 361 -11.40 21.35 43.68
CA LYS A 361 -11.24 19.89 43.82
C LYS A 361 -10.14 19.29 42.93
N LEU A 362 -9.72 20.02 41.88
CA LEU A 362 -8.61 19.60 41.02
C LEU A 362 -7.24 19.95 41.62
N GLU A 363 -7.15 21.02 42.42
CA GLU A 363 -5.90 21.38 43.12
C GLU A 363 -5.55 20.38 44.23
N GLU A 364 -6.54 19.82 44.94
CA GLU A 364 -6.30 18.85 46.02
C GLU A 364 -5.72 17.52 45.53
N LYS A 365 -5.95 17.14 44.27
CA LYS A 365 -5.54 15.81 43.77
C LYS A 365 -4.17 15.76 43.10
N GLY A 366 -3.57 16.90 42.76
CA GLY A 366 -2.24 16.95 42.13
C GLY A 366 -2.19 16.28 40.75
N PHE A 367 -1.58 16.94 39.75
CA PHE A 367 -1.57 16.44 38.37
C PHE A 367 -0.54 15.33 38.09
N ALA A 368 0.16 14.81 39.10
CA ALA A 368 1.13 13.73 38.92
C ALA A 368 1.44 13.01 40.25
N GLU A 369 1.21 11.70 40.30
CA GLU A 369 1.89 10.84 41.26
C GLU A 369 3.32 10.58 40.74
N VAL A 370 4.32 11.11 41.43
CA VAL A 370 5.72 10.76 41.20
C VAL A 370 5.98 9.42 41.89
N ALA A 371 6.23 8.37 41.11
CA ALA A 371 6.67 7.08 41.63
C ALA A 371 8.03 7.23 42.35
N HIS A 372 8.01 7.25 43.68
CA HIS A 372 9.20 7.13 44.50
C HIS A 372 9.56 5.65 44.67
N ASP A 373 10.53 5.17 43.90
CA ASP A 373 11.26 3.95 44.26
C ASP A 373 12.77 4.27 44.31
N LYS A 374 13.21 4.74 45.49
CA LYS A 374 14.62 4.81 45.87
C LYS A 374 14.88 3.73 46.92
N LYS A 375 15.38 2.57 46.49
CA LYS A 375 16.11 1.68 47.39
C LYS A 375 17.42 2.36 47.79
N LYS A 376 17.49 2.73 49.07
CA LYS A 376 18.72 3.09 49.77
C LYS A 376 19.69 1.90 49.75
N HIS A 377 20.90 2.11 49.25
CA HIS A 377 22.08 1.40 49.75
C HIS A 377 22.71 2.28 50.83
N GLU A 378 22.81 1.76 52.05
CA GLU A 378 23.56 2.38 53.15
C GLU A 378 24.97 1.74 53.22
N LEU A 379 25.95 2.65 53.22
CA LEU A 379 27.37 2.58 53.63
C LEU A 379 28.33 1.62 52.91
#